data_AF-A0A1H8M4M5-F1
#
_entry.id   AF-A0A1H8M4M5-F1
#
_cell.length_a   1.000
_cell.length_b   1.000
_cell.length_c   1.000
_cell.angle_alpha   90.00
_cell.angle_beta   90.00
_cell.angle_gamma   90.00
#
_symmetry.space_group_name_H-M   'P 1'
#
loop_
_entity.id
_entity.type
_entity.pdbx_description
1 polymer ?
#
loop_
_entity_poly.entity_id
_entity_poly.type
_entity_poly.pdbx_seq_one_letter_code
_entity_poly.pdbx_strand_id
1 'polypeptide(L)'
;MGWIGLSDTDTLRRDPLWQLACSDTRGMTPLAQDRPSQATLSRLLSCLGRNDNIDAVHEGLLRLVVWRLTSLKNGERPKQLTLDIDGLPIEVHGHQGGSAYHGLYGARIYSPLVATPNDEEPFMW
;
A
#
# COMPACT_ATOMS: atom_id res chain seq x y z
N MET A 1 -10.59 11.26 -17.31
CA MET A 1 -9.18 11.20 -17.77
C MET A 1 -8.32 11.55 -16.57
N GLY A 2 -7.49 10.70 -15.99
CA GLY A 2 -7.11 9.32 -16.25
C GLY A 2 -6.26 8.93 -15.04
N TRP A 3 -6.37 7.70 -14.57
CA TRP A 3 -5.42 7.13 -13.62
C TRP A 3 -4.02 7.46 -14.15
N ILE A 4 -3.24 8.26 -13.42
CA ILE A 4 -1.82 8.46 -13.74
C ILE A 4 -1.27 7.05 -13.93
N GLY A 5 -0.71 6.81 -15.11
CA GLY A 5 -0.40 5.47 -15.58
C GLY A 5 0.28 4.68 -14.48
N LEU A 6 -0.13 3.42 -14.29
CA LEU A 6 0.54 2.50 -13.37
C LEU A 6 1.97 2.26 -13.89
N SER A 7 2.85 3.25 -13.77
CA SER A 7 4.28 3.19 -14.07
C SER A 7 4.96 2.13 -13.22
N ASP A 8 4.31 1.72 -12.14
CA ASP A 8 4.64 0.55 -11.33
C ASP A 8 4.74 -0.71 -12.19
N THR A 9 4.05 -0.79 -13.33
CA THR A 9 4.22 -1.91 -14.27
C THR A 9 5.68 -2.04 -14.71
N ASP A 10 6.37 -0.93 -14.98
CA ASP A 10 7.78 -0.97 -15.39
C ASP A 10 8.70 -1.40 -14.25
N THR A 11 8.39 -1.00 -13.02
CA THR A 11 9.11 -1.44 -11.81
C THR A 11 8.86 -2.92 -11.53
N LEU A 12 7.63 -3.39 -11.68
CA LEU A 12 7.18 -4.72 -11.24
C LEU A 12 7.32 -5.79 -12.32
N ARG A 13 7.50 -5.46 -13.61
CA ARG A 13 7.47 -6.46 -14.70
C ARG A 13 8.56 -7.53 -14.61
N ARG A 14 9.62 -7.30 -13.86
CA ARG A 14 10.73 -8.24 -13.62
C ARG A 14 10.78 -8.76 -12.19
N ASP A 15 9.80 -8.41 -11.37
CA ASP A 15 9.72 -8.96 -10.02
C ASP A 15 9.33 -10.46 -10.13
N PRO A 16 10.13 -11.37 -9.55
CA PRO A 16 9.92 -12.80 -9.70
C PRO A 16 8.62 -13.28 -9.04
N LEU A 17 8.14 -12.65 -7.97
CA LEU A 17 6.86 -12.99 -7.37
C LEU A 17 5.72 -12.64 -8.31
N TRP A 18 5.78 -11.46 -8.92
CA TRP A 18 4.82 -11.03 -9.92
C TRP A 18 4.83 -11.88 -11.19
N GLN A 19 6.02 -12.29 -11.64
CA GLN A 19 6.20 -13.20 -12.76
C GLN A 19 5.58 -14.58 -12.51
N LEU A 20 5.72 -15.11 -11.29
CA LEU A 20 5.14 -16.38 -10.90
C LEU A 20 3.62 -16.28 -10.66
N ALA A 21 3.17 -15.27 -9.92
CA ALA A 21 1.77 -15.08 -9.55
C ALA A 21 0.86 -14.84 -10.76
N CYS A 22 1.41 -14.28 -11.85
CA CYS A 22 0.69 -14.01 -13.10
C CYS A 22 0.94 -15.09 -14.17
N SER A 23 1.34 -16.32 -13.81
CA SER A 23 1.59 -17.39 -14.78
C SER A 23 0.97 -18.71 -14.39
N ASP A 24 0.41 -19.40 -15.38
CA ASP A 24 -0.04 -20.79 -15.26
C ASP A 24 1.05 -21.79 -15.72
N THR A 25 2.19 -21.31 -16.21
CA THR A 25 3.28 -22.16 -16.69
C THR A 25 4.11 -22.70 -15.53
N ARG A 26 4.49 -23.98 -15.60
CA ARG A 26 5.34 -24.62 -14.58
C ARG A 26 6.83 -24.35 -14.81
N GLY A 27 7.62 -24.60 -13.77
CA GLY A 27 9.07 -24.48 -13.80
C GLY A 27 9.52 -23.01 -13.82
N MET A 28 10.67 -22.74 -14.45
CA MET A 28 11.30 -21.42 -14.46
C MET A 28 10.87 -20.53 -15.65
N THR A 29 10.04 -21.06 -16.56
CA THR A 29 9.50 -20.34 -17.72
C THR A 29 8.83 -19.00 -17.36
N PRO A 30 8.09 -18.85 -16.25
CA PRO A 30 7.51 -17.57 -15.86
C PRO A 30 8.52 -16.43 -15.74
N LEU A 31 9.75 -16.73 -15.29
CA LEU A 31 10.78 -15.75 -14.94
C LEU A 31 11.45 -15.10 -16.15
N ALA A 32 11.28 -15.69 -17.33
CA ALA A 32 11.82 -15.17 -18.59
C ALA A 32 10.87 -14.18 -19.29
N GLN A 33 9.70 -13.90 -18.72
CA GLN A 33 8.67 -13.07 -19.35
C GLN A 33 8.33 -11.86 -18.48
N ASP A 34 8.36 -10.67 -19.07
CA ASP A 34 7.99 -9.42 -18.39
C ASP A 34 6.48 -9.42 -18.07
N ARG A 35 6.12 -9.35 -16.78
CA ARG A 35 4.74 -9.26 -16.26
C ARG A 35 4.74 -8.83 -14.77
N PRO A 36 3.65 -8.25 -14.23
CA PRO A 36 2.32 -8.07 -14.81
C PRO A 36 2.28 -7.00 -15.90
N SER A 37 1.23 -7.04 -16.72
CA SER A 37 0.88 -5.90 -17.58
C SER A 37 0.08 -4.86 -16.78
N GLN A 38 -0.02 -3.64 -17.32
CA GLN A 38 -0.84 -2.57 -16.74
C GLN A 38 -2.30 -3.00 -16.55
N ALA A 39 -2.87 -3.73 -17.51
CA ALA A 39 -4.23 -4.24 -17.42
C ALA A 39 -4.41 -5.28 -16.30
N THR A 40 -3.36 -6.05 -15.98
CA THR A 40 -3.39 -6.98 -14.84
C THR A 40 -3.36 -6.21 -13.51
N LEU A 41 -2.47 -5.24 -13.35
CA LEU A 41 -2.42 -4.41 -12.14
C LEU A 41 -3.72 -3.60 -11.95
N SER A 42 -4.28 -3.04 -13.01
CA SER A 42 -5.54 -2.31 -12.95
C SER A 42 -6.72 -3.18 -12.48
N ARG A 43 -6.81 -4.42 -12.97
CA ARG A 43 -7.83 -5.38 -12.52
C ARG A 43 -7.62 -5.80 -11.07
N LEU A 44 -6.37 -5.99 -10.65
CA LEU A 44 -6.06 -6.28 -9.26
C LEU A 44 -6.51 -5.15 -8.34
N LEU A 45 -6.11 -3.90 -8.62
CA LEU A 45 -6.51 -2.74 -7.81
C LEU A 45 -8.03 -2.59 -7.76
N SER A 46 -8.71 -2.80 -8.89
CA SER A 46 -10.17 -2.79 -8.96
C SER A 46 -10.79 -3.90 -8.10
N CYS A 47 -10.17 -5.09 -8.08
CA CYS A 47 -10.61 -6.21 -7.24
C CYS A 47 -10.44 -5.90 -5.76
N LEU A 48 -9.26 -5.42 -5.35
CA LEU A 48 -8.93 -5.09 -3.96
C LEU A 48 -9.82 -3.97 -3.41
N GLY A 49 -10.17 -2.99 -4.26
CA GLY A 49 -11.01 -1.86 -3.87
C GLY A 49 -12.52 -2.15 -3.78
N ARG A 50 -12.97 -3.38 -4.04
CA ARG A 50 -14.39 -3.72 -3.84
C ARG A 50 -14.73 -3.83 -2.36
N ASN A 51 -15.95 -3.43 -2.00
CA ASN A 51 -16.43 -3.46 -0.60
C ASN A 51 -16.34 -4.85 0.06
N ASP A 52 -16.47 -5.94 -0.71
CA ASP A 52 -16.35 -7.32 -0.22
C ASP A 52 -14.89 -7.76 0.02
N ASN A 53 -13.91 -7.05 -0.55
CA ASN A 53 -12.50 -7.39 -0.44
C ASN A 53 -11.71 -6.43 0.44
N ILE A 54 -12.18 -5.19 0.60
CA ILE A 54 -11.44 -4.14 1.32
C ILE A 54 -11.21 -4.49 2.79
N ASP A 55 -12.15 -5.19 3.43
CA ASP A 55 -12.00 -5.67 4.80
C ASP A 55 -10.87 -6.70 4.93
N ALA A 56 -10.74 -7.61 3.97
CA ALA A 56 -9.65 -8.59 3.94
C ALA A 56 -8.29 -7.91 3.70
N VAL A 57 -8.26 -6.86 2.89
CA VAL A 57 -7.05 -6.04 2.68
C VAL A 57 -6.65 -5.34 3.98
N HIS A 58 -7.59 -4.69 4.66
CA HIS A 58 -7.34 -4.04 5.95
C HIS A 58 -6.82 -5.03 7.00
N GLU A 59 -7.46 -6.20 7.11
CA GLU A 59 -7.03 -7.24 8.04
C GLU A 59 -5.62 -7.75 7.71
N GLY A 60 -5.34 -8.00 6.42
CA GLY A 60 -4.02 -8.45 5.96
C GLY A 60 -2.92 -7.45 6.29
N LEU A 61 -3.15 -6.15 6.04
CA LEU A 61 -2.21 -5.09 6.38
C LEU A 61 -1.95 -5.01 7.89
N LEU A 62 -3.00 -5.10 8.71
CA LEU A 62 -2.85 -5.13 10.18
C LEU A 62 -2.07 -6.35 10.65
N ARG A 63 -2.33 -7.53 10.09
CA ARG A 63 -1.58 -8.76 10.39
C ARG A 63 -0.10 -8.61 10.04
N LEU A 64 0.24 -7.96 8.92
CA LEU A 64 1.64 -7.69 8.55
C LEU A 64 2.32 -6.73 9.54
N VAL A 65 1.61 -5.69 10.00
CA VAL A 65 2.12 -4.77 11.04
C VAL A 65 2.39 -5.53 12.34
N VAL A 66 1.42 -6.33 12.81
CA VAL A 66 1.59 -7.15 14.02
C VAL A 66 2.77 -8.11 13.85
N TRP A 67 2.84 -8.82 12.73
CA TRP A 67 3.93 -9.75 12.44
C TRP A 67 5.29 -9.04 12.48
N ARG A 68 5.40 -7.86 11.86
CA ARG A 68 6.63 -7.04 11.90
C ARG A 68 6.97 -6.65 13.34
N LEU A 69 6.02 -6.13 14.12
CA LEU A 69 6.25 -5.71 15.50
C LEU A 69 6.67 -6.86 16.41
N THR A 70 6.15 -8.07 16.19
CA THR A 70 6.52 -9.25 16.98
C THR A 70 7.77 -9.96 16.47
N SER A 71 8.15 -9.82 15.20
CA SER A 71 9.38 -10.43 14.66
C SER A 71 10.62 -9.60 14.95
N LEU A 72 10.45 -8.29 15.13
CA LEU A 72 11.47 -7.41 15.68
C LEU A 72 11.57 -7.62 17.20
N LYS A 73 12.77 -7.49 17.80
CA LYS A 73 13.06 -7.75 19.23
C LYS A 73 12.92 -9.22 19.67
N ASN A 74 13.54 -10.16 18.94
CA ASN A 74 13.62 -11.58 19.33
C ASN A 74 12.27 -12.29 19.56
N GLY A 75 11.17 -11.82 18.96
CA GLY A 75 9.85 -12.42 19.19
C GLY A 75 9.02 -11.73 20.28
N GLU A 76 9.57 -10.73 20.99
CA GLU A 76 8.88 -10.09 22.10
C GLU A 76 7.92 -9.00 21.63
N ARG A 77 6.66 -9.13 22.03
CA ARG A 77 5.63 -8.12 21.77
C ARG A 77 5.88 -6.87 22.63
N PRO A 78 5.84 -5.65 22.07
CA PRO A 78 5.95 -4.43 22.85
C PRO A 78 4.81 -4.33 23.88
N LYS A 79 5.14 -3.95 25.12
CA LYS A 79 4.16 -3.72 26.20
C LYS A 79 3.35 -2.45 25.99
N GLN A 80 3.94 -1.47 25.32
CA GLN A 80 3.35 -0.19 24.96
C GLN A 80 3.80 0.19 23.55
N LEU A 81 2.89 0.80 22.79
CA LEU A 81 3.15 1.27 21.43
C LEU A 81 2.53 2.67 21.30
N THR A 82 3.34 3.63 20.86
CA THR A 82 2.84 4.97 20.49
C THR A 82 2.52 4.94 19.00
N LEU A 83 1.31 5.39 18.65
CA LEU A 83 0.87 5.54 17.27
C LEU A 83 0.71 7.02 16.96
N ASP A 84 1.50 7.51 16.02
CA ASP A 84 1.31 8.84 15.45
C ASP A 84 0.21 8.77 14.39
N ILE A 85 -0.74 9.71 14.44
CA ILE A 85 -1.85 9.80 13.49
C ILE A 85 -1.72 11.09 12.71
N ASP A 86 -1.28 10.98 11.46
CA ASP A 86 -0.98 12.12 10.60
C ASP A 86 -1.84 12.12 9.34
N GLY A 87 -2.12 13.32 8.83
CA GLY A 87 -2.72 13.49 7.51
C GLY A 87 -1.66 13.37 6.42
N LEU A 88 -1.90 12.51 5.42
CA LEU A 88 -1.01 12.38 4.26
C LEU A 88 -1.58 13.17 3.07
N PRO A 89 -0.99 14.32 2.69
CA PRO A 89 -1.49 15.10 1.56
C PRO A 89 -1.14 14.40 0.24
N ILE A 90 -2.18 14.01 -0.52
CA ILE A 90 -2.02 13.48 -1.88
C ILE A 90 -2.62 14.51 -2.83
N GLU A 91 -1.77 15.24 -3.55
CA GLU A 91 -2.22 16.23 -4.51
C GLU A 91 -3.02 15.60 -5.65
N VAL A 92 -4.10 16.27 -6.06
CA VAL A 92 -4.91 15.84 -7.19
C VAL A 92 -4.87 16.86 -8.32
N HIS A 93 -4.88 16.34 -9.55
CA HIS A 93 -5.07 17.16 -10.74
C HIS A 93 -6.55 17.26 -11.08
N GLY A 94 -7.05 18.49 -11.22
CA GLY A 94 -8.44 18.77 -11.54
C GLY A 94 -9.39 18.54 -10.35
N HIS A 95 -10.65 18.23 -10.66
CA HIS A 95 -11.71 18.05 -9.66
C HIS A 95 -12.07 16.57 -9.52
N GLN A 96 -11.21 15.84 -8.80
CA GLN A 96 -11.45 14.43 -8.50
C GLN A 96 -12.40 14.30 -7.30
N GLY A 97 -13.36 13.38 -7.36
CA GLY A 97 -14.35 13.19 -6.30
C GLY A 97 -13.69 12.87 -4.97
N GLY A 98 -14.15 13.49 -3.88
CA GLY A 98 -13.60 13.34 -2.52
C GLY A 98 -12.38 14.21 -2.20
N SER A 99 -11.84 14.95 -3.17
CA SER A 99 -10.74 15.90 -2.94
C SER A 99 -11.26 17.28 -2.49
N ALA A 100 -10.47 18.00 -1.69
CA ALA A 100 -10.78 19.34 -1.19
C ALA A 100 -9.57 20.28 -1.30
N TYR A 101 -9.81 21.59 -1.48
CA TYR A 101 -8.72 22.57 -1.40
C TYR A 101 -8.25 22.70 0.05
N HIS A 102 -6.94 22.60 0.27
CA HIS A 102 -6.34 22.67 1.60
C HIS A 102 -5.41 23.88 1.70
N GLY A 103 -5.78 24.86 2.54
CA GLY A 103 -5.11 26.16 2.61
C GLY A 103 -3.62 26.11 2.98
N LEU A 104 -3.22 25.18 3.85
CA LEU A 104 -1.81 25.00 4.23
C LEU A 104 -0.93 24.55 3.05
N TYR A 105 -1.45 23.68 2.19
CA TYR A 105 -0.69 23.10 1.07
C TYR A 105 -0.87 23.91 -0.22
N GLY A 106 -1.80 24.87 -0.25
CA GLY A 106 -2.10 25.66 -1.44
C GLY A 106 -2.63 24.84 -2.62
N ALA A 107 -3.09 23.62 -2.37
CA ALA A 107 -3.44 22.64 -3.39
C ALA A 107 -4.75 21.91 -3.07
N ARG A 108 -5.37 21.35 -4.09
CA ARG A 108 -6.48 20.41 -3.93
C ARG A 108 -5.89 19.02 -3.70
N ILE A 109 -6.28 18.39 -2.60
CA ILE A 109 -5.68 17.14 -2.14
C ILE A 109 -6.76 16.13 -1.72
N TYR A 110 -6.39 14.86 -1.72
CA TYR A 110 -6.90 13.91 -0.74
C TYR A 110 -6.09 14.04 0.55
N SER A 111 -6.74 13.88 1.70
CA SER A 111 -6.09 13.93 3.01
C SER A 111 -6.48 12.72 3.88
N PRO A 112 -6.13 11.48 3.45
CA PRO A 112 -6.30 10.30 4.31
C PRO A 112 -5.50 10.45 5.61
N LEU A 113 -6.01 9.82 6.67
CA LEU A 113 -5.29 9.66 7.93
C LEU A 113 -4.44 8.38 7.86
N VAL A 114 -3.19 8.49 8.29
CA VAL A 114 -2.24 7.38 8.38
C VAL A 114 -1.83 7.23 9.84
N ALA A 115 -1.83 6.00 10.34
CA ALA A 115 -1.32 5.68 11.67
C ALA A 115 0.02 4.95 11.53
N THR A 116 1.08 5.49 12.16
CA THR A 116 2.42 4.89 12.14
C THR A 116 2.91 4.60 13.55
N PRO A 117 3.50 3.42 13.81
CA PRO A 117 4.17 3.16 15.07
C PRO A 117 5.43 4.02 15.17
N ASN A 118 5.57 4.74 16.28
CA ASN A 118 6.79 5.44 16.61
C ASN A 118 7.69 4.53 17.47
N ASP A 119 8.93 4.35 17.04
CA ASP A 119 9.91 3.48 17.72
C ASP A 119 10.71 4.24 18.80
N GLU A 120 10.42 5.53 19.02
CA GLU A 120 11.05 6.31 20.09
C GLU A 120 10.69 5.75 21.47
N GLU A 121 11.72 5.63 22.34
CA GLU A 121 11.59 5.20 23.74
C GLU A 121 10.43 5.95 24.42
N PRO A 122 9.59 5.28 25.23
CA PRO A 122 8.51 5.95 25.93
C PRO A 122 9.10 7.05 26.81
N PHE A 123 8.69 8.30 26.57
CA PHE A 123 9.00 9.41 27.45
C PHE A 123 8.54 9.05 28.87
N MET A 124 9.51 8.73 29.74
CA MET A 124 9.26 8.59 31.17
C MET A 124 9.01 9.99 31.74
N TRP A 125 7.78 10.25 32.15
CA TRP A 125 7.44 11.30 33.11
C TRP A 125 7.49 10.73 34.52
#